data_AF-A0AA41RP90-F1
#
_entry.id   AF-A0AA41RP90-F1
#
_cell.length_a   1.000
_cell.length_b   1.000
_cell.length_c   1.000
_cell.angle_alpha   90.00
_cell.angle_beta   90.00
_cell.angle_gamma   90.00
#
_symmetry.space_group_name_H-M   'P 1'
#
loop_
_entity.id
_entity.type
_entity.pdbx_description
1 polymer ?
#
loop_
_entity_poly.entity_id
_entity_poly.type
_entity_poly.pdbx_seq_one_letter_code
_entity_poly.pdbx_strand_id
1 'polypeptide(L)'
;MKRRDRNGEIWDFEKEMSSNNHLTSKDGVILGLDGGTTSTVCICMPLMSFSQQLPEPLPILARAVAGCSNHNSVGETAARETLEQVMAEVLYKSNSNRSAVRAVCLAVSGVNHPTDQQRIMDWLRDIFPKHVKLFVQNDAVAALASGTMGKLHGCVLIAGTGTISYGFTEDGREARAAGAGPVLGDWGSGYGIAAQALTAVVRAHDGRGPQTKLTSSILDILNLSSPDELIGWTYADPSWARIAALVPLVVSCAEAGDQVANQILHNSVKDLAESVKAVVRRLGLCGEDGMDPFPLVMVGGVLEANKRWDIGNEVIKHICESYPGVHPVRPKVEPAVGAALLAWTFIKKEPEAKTAT
;
A
#
# COMPACT_ATOMS: atom_id res chain seq x y z
N MET A 1 5.31 28.43 -23.78
CA MET A 1 6.59 27.68 -23.73
C MET A 1 6.26 26.22 -24.06
N LYS A 2 6.85 25.66 -25.11
CA LYS A 2 6.40 24.45 -25.83
C LYS A 2 6.39 23.19 -24.93
N ARG A 3 5.28 22.45 -24.91
CA ARG A 3 5.23 21.02 -24.55
C ARG A 3 6.16 20.26 -25.50
N ARG A 4 7.30 19.79 -24.98
CA ARG A 4 8.12 18.76 -25.64
C ARG A 4 7.53 17.41 -25.27
N ASP A 5 7.16 16.62 -26.27
CA ASP A 5 6.93 15.18 -26.15
C ASP A 5 8.19 14.54 -25.54
N ARG A 6 8.08 14.05 -24.30
CA ARG A 6 9.21 13.73 -23.43
C ARG A 6 9.46 12.23 -23.21
N ASN A 7 8.83 11.35 -24.00
CA ASN A 7 9.06 9.90 -23.86
C ASN A 7 10.43 9.46 -24.41
N GLY A 8 11.11 10.29 -25.21
CA GLY A 8 12.42 9.98 -25.79
C GLY A 8 13.62 10.19 -24.84
N GLU A 9 13.55 11.15 -23.92
CA GLU A 9 14.70 11.59 -23.11
C GLU A 9 14.91 10.72 -21.84
N ILE A 10 13.84 10.13 -21.28
CA ILE A 10 13.90 9.38 -20.00
C ILE A 10 14.81 8.13 -20.08
N TRP A 11 14.86 7.48 -21.25
CA TRP A 11 15.60 6.24 -21.48
C TRP A 11 16.94 6.44 -22.19
N ASP A 12 17.39 7.69 -22.38
CA ASP A 12 18.62 7.98 -23.13
C ASP A 12 19.88 7.37 -22.49
N PHE A 13 19.87 7.13 -21.18
CA PHE A 13 20.96 6.47 -20.47
C PHE A 13 21.30 5.07 -21.02
N GLU A 14 20.34 4.37 -21.64
CA GLU A 14 20.58 3.05 -22.23
C GLU A 14 21.56 3.12 -23.42
N LYS A 15 21.57 4.25 -24.15
CA LYS A 15 22.53 4.48 -25.25
C LYS A 15 23.95 4.63 -24.72
N GLU A 16 24.12 5.32 -23.58
CA GLU A 16 25.42 5.50 -22.91
C GLU A 16 25.91 4.17 -22.28
N MET A 17 25.02 3.38 -21.71
CA MET A 17 25.36 2.03 -21.19
C MET A 17 25.79 1.06 -22.29
N SER A 18 25.23 1.17 -23.49
CA SER A 18 25.61 0.31 -24.62
C SER A 18 27.06 0.53 -25.06
N SER A 19 27.64 1.71 -24.79
CA SER A 19 29.03 2.05 -25.12
C SER A 19 30.05 1.63 -24.07
N ASN A 20 29.62 1.41 -22.81
CA ASN A 20 30.47 0.95 -21.72
C ASN A 20 30.15 -0.52 -21.43
N ASN A 21 31.09 -1.42 -21.69
CA ASN A 21 30.97 -2.89 -21.60
C ASN A 21 30.78 -3.41 -20.15
N HIS A 22 29.89 -2.81 -19.36
CA HIS A 22 29.65 -3.09 -17.96
C HIS A 22 28.53 -4.11 -17.79
N LEU A 23 28.96 -5.36 -17.60
CA LEU A 23 28.31 -6.47 -16.89
C LEU A 23 26.84 -6.23 -16.50
N THR A 24 25.94 -6.51 -17.45
CA THR A 24 24.59 -6.96 -17.11
C THR A 24 24.71 -8.24 -16.27
N SER A 25 23.89 -8.41 -15.23
CA SER A 25 23.78 -9.72 -14.59
C SER A 25 23.43 -10.73 -15.69
N LYS A 26 24.29 -11.74 -15.93
CA LYS A 26 24.08 -12.73 -17.01
C LYS A 26 22.69 -13.38 -16.95
N ASP A 27 22.07 -13.39 -15.77
CA ASP A 27 20.80 -14.05 -15.48
C ASP A 27 19.56 -13.11 -15.54
N GLY A 28 19.76 -11.80 -15.80
CA GLY A 28 18.68 -10.79 -15.84
C GLY A 28 18.21 -10.28 -14.47
N VAL A 29 17.29 -9.32 -14.48
CA VAL A 29 16.76 -8.66 -13.27
C VAL A 29 15.23 -8.69 -13.21
N ILE A 30 14.68 -8.49 -12.01
CA ILE A 30 13.25 -8.34 -11.76
C ILE A 30 12.98 -6.99 -11.09
N LEU A 31 11.83 -6.40 -11.40
CA LEU A 31 11.39 -5.13 -10.83
C LEU A 31 10.14 -5.34 -9.98
N GLY A 32 10.14 -4.77 -8.78
CA GLY A 32 8.99 -4.67 -7.90
C GLY A 32 8.65 -3.22 -7.65
N LEU A 33 7.39 -2.86 -7.88
CA LEU A 33 6.90 -1.50 -7.67
C LEU A 33 5.71 -1.49 -6.70
N ASP A 34 5.74 -0.52 -5.79
CA ASP A 34 4.65 -0.17 -4.89
C ASP A 34 4.26 1.29 -5.13
N GLY A 35 3.07 1.50 -5.68
CA GLY A 35 2.53 2.81 -6.03
C GLY A 35 1.38 3.21 -5.11
N GLY A 36 1.65 4.16 -4.21
CA GLY A 36 0.65 4.73 -3.30
C GLY A 36 0.10 6.08 -3.79
N THR A 37 -0.74 6.69 -2.95
CA THR A 37 -1.27 8.05 -3.15
C THR A 37 -0.24 9.15 -2.92
N THR A 38 0.88 8.84 -2.26
CA THR A 38 1.90 9.82 -1.85
C THR A 38 3.21 9.65 -2.61
N SER A 39 3.68 8.41 -2.73
CA SER A 39 4.95 8.06 -3.37
C SER A 39 4.83 6.75 -4.12
N THR A 40 5.80 6.53 -5.01
CA THR A 40 5.98 5.27 -5.75
C THR A 40 7.41 4.80 -5.52
N VAL A 41 7.59 3.56 -5.09
CA VAL A 41 8.90 2.96 -4.85
C VAL A 41 9.13 1.86 -5.88
N CYS A 42 10.32 1.85 -6.49
CA CYS A 42 10.75 0.77 -7.38
C CYS A 42 12.02 0.12 -6.84
N ILE A 43 12.01 -1.22 -6.80
CA ILE A 43 13.11 -2.07 -6.36
C ILE A 43 13.57 -2.92 -7.54
N CYS A 44 14.88 -2.93 -7.79
CA CYS A 44 15.53 -3.83 -8.73
C CYS A 44 16.29 -4.92 -7.97
N MET A 45 16.03 -6.19 -8.29
CA MET A 45 16.70 -7.36 -7.73
C MET A 45 17.26 -8.23 -8.86
N PRO A 46 18.36 -8.98 -8.66
CA PRO A 46 18.79 -9.96 -9.64
C PRO A 46 17.73 -11.06 -9.75
N LEU A 47 17.60 -11.68 -10.93
CA LEU A 47 16.82 -12.90 -11.06
C LEU A 47 17.50 -14.02 -10.27
N MET A 48 16.87 -14.43 -9.17
CA MET A 48 17.39 -15.49 -8.30
C MET A 48 17.01 -16.88 -8.82
N SER A 49 17.85 -17.89 -8.56
CA SER A 49 17.54 -19.29 -8.92
C SER A 49 16.32 -19.81 -8.15
N PHE A 50 15.40 -20.47 -8.85
CA PHE A 50 14.16 -21.02 -8.27
C PHE A 50 14.34 -22.19 -7.30
N SER A 51 15.58 -22.67 -7.16
CA SER A 51 15.97 -23.85 -6.36
C SER A 51 16.64 -23.49 -5.03
N GLN A 52 16.96 -22.22 -4.79
CA GLN A 52 17.60 -21.76 -3.55
C GLN A 52 16.56 -21.15 -2.59
N GLN A 53 16.80 -21.32 -1.29
CA GLN A 53 16.14 -20.50 -0.27
C GLN A 53 16.47 -19.03 -0.53
N LEU A 54 15.51 -18.14 -0.24
CA LEU A 54 15.74 -16.70 -0.40
C LEU A 54 16.93 -16.28 0.49
N PRO A 55 17.92 -15.56 -0.06
CA PRO A 55 19.05 -15.08 0.72
C PRO A 55 18.63 -14.05 1.77
N GLU A 56 19.33 -14.04 2.90
CA GLU A 56 19.18 -13.01 3.94
C GLU A 56 20.52 -12.28 4.14
N PRO A 57 20.61 -10.95 3.88
CA PRO A 57 19.55 -10.08 3.35
C PRO A 57 19.23 -10.35 1.87
N LEU A 58 18.03 -9.96 1.43
CA LEU A 58 17.63 -10.03 0.02
C LEU A 58 18.54 -9.13 -0.84
N PRO A 59 18.99 -9.58 -2.02
CA PRO A 59 19.89 -8.84 -2.89
C PRO A 59 19.14 -7.72 -3.61
N ILE A 60 19.19 -6.51 -3.07
CA ILE A 60 18.65 -5.30 -3.71
C ILE A 60 19.78 -4.63 -4.49
N LEU A 61 19.65 -4.55 -5.82
CA LEU A 61 20.64 -3.88 -6.68
C LEU A 61 20.46 -2.36 -6.65
N ALA A 62 19.21 -1.89 -6.65
CA ALA A 62 18.89 -0.48 -6.57
C ALA A 62 17.47 -0.24 -6.04
N ARG A 63 17.28 0.96 -5.51
CA ARG A 63 16.00 1.52 -5.07
C ARG A 63 15.84 2.93 -5.64
N ALA A 64 14.67 3.22 -6.19
CA ALA A 64 14.27 4.55 -6.65
C ALA A 64 12.91 4.94 -6.06
N VAL A 65 12.67 6.23 -5.90
CA VAL A 65 11.42 6.77 -5.35
C VAL A 65 10.99 7.95 -6.21
N ALA A 66 9.71 7.96 -6.59
CA ALA A 66 9.07 9.08 -7.27
C ALA A 66 7.78 9.48 -6.55
N GLY A 67 7.07 10.47 -7.10
CA GLY A 67 5.80 10.96 -6.57
C GLY A 67 4.63 9.95 -6.68
N CYS A 68 3.41 10.48 -6.59
CA CYS A 68 2.18 9.69 -6.66
C CYS A 68 1.98 9.06 -8.07
N SER A 69 1.71 7.75 -8.11
CA SER A 69 1.33 7.03 -9.33
C SER A 69 -0.14 6.59 -9.36
N ASN A 70 -0.95 7.05 -8.39
CA ASN A 70 -2.39 6.81 -8.39
C ASN A 70 -3.07 7.70 -9.43
N HIS A 71 -3.48 7.11 -10.55
CA HIS A 71 -4.17 7.81 -11.64
C HIS A 71 -5.46 8.51 -11.22
N ASN A 72 -6.15 8.02 -10.18
CA ASN A 72 -7.34 8.68 -9.64
C ASN A 72 -7.01 9.98 -8.89
N SER A 73 -5.75 10.16 -8.46
CA SER A 73 -5.30 11.33 -7.72
C SER A 73 -4.65 12.38 -8.62
N VAL A 74 -3.76 11.97 -9.53
CA VAL A 74 -2.94 12.89 -10.36
C VAL A 74 -3.30 12.88 -11.84
N GLY A 75 -4.22 12.03 -12.26
CA GLY A 75 -4.55 11.79 -13.66
C GLY A 75 -3.57 10.81 -14.34
N GLU A 76 -4.00 10.29 -15.48
CA GLU A 76 -3.30 9.23 -16.22
C GLU A 76 -1.90 9.63 -16.70
N THR A 77 -1.75 10.81 -17.32
CA THR A 77 -0.45 11.24 -17.86
C THR A 77 0.62 11.36 -16.76
N ALA A 78 0.29 12.03 -15.65
CA ALA A 78 1.24 12.21 -14.55
C ALA A 78 1.59 10.90 -13.84
N ALA A 79 0.62 9.99 -13.69
CA ALA A 79 0.84 8.67 -13.14
C ALA A 79 1.80 7.84 -14.02
N ARG A 80 1.57 7.83 -15.34
CA ARG A 80 2.45 7.14 -16.30
C ARG A 80 3.87 7.72 -16.30
N GLU A 81 4.01 9.04 -16.34
CA GLU A 81 5.32 9.71 -16.28
C GLU A 81 6.08 9.35 -15.00
N THR A 82 5.38 9.31 -13.86
CA THR A 82 5.97 8.93 -12.56
C THR A 82 6.47 7.48 -12.58
N LEU A 83 5.69 6.56 -13.15
CA LEU A 83 6.08 5.16 -13.29
C LEU A 83 7.29 5.00 -14.22
N GLU A 84 7.29 5.68 -15.36
CA GLU A 84 8.42 5.66 -16.31
C GLU A 84 9.70 6.20 -15.67
N GLN A 85 9.61 7.33 -14.96
CA GLN A 85 10.74 7.95 -14.28
C GLN A 85 11.35 7.03 -13.21
N VAL A 86 10.53 6.46 -12.32
CA VAL A 86 11.05 5.63 -11.23
C VAL A 86 11.68 4.33 -11.73
N MET A 87 11.15 3.77 -12.83
CA MET A 87 11.72 2.57 -13.47
C MET A 87 13.03 2.89 -14.22
N ALA A 88 13.11 4.02 -14.92
CA ALA A 88 14.33 4.45 -15.57
C ALA A 88 15.45 4.71 -14.53
N GLU A 89 15.11 5.40 -13.45
CA GLU A 89 16.06 5.71 -12.37
C GLU A 89 16.59 4.44 -11.69
N VAL A 90 15.72 3.45 -11.39
CA VAL A 90 16.17 2.20 -10.76
C VAL A 90 17.07 1.38 -11.68
N LEU A 91 16.77 1.37 -12.99
CA LEU A 91 17.57 0.64 -13.97
C LEU A 91 18.92 1.30 -14.18
N TYR A 92 18.96 2.64 -14.26
CA TYR A 92 20.20 3.40 -14.26
C TYR A 92 21.06 3.09 -13.03
N LYS A 93 20.50 3.20 -11.82
CA LYS A 93 21.21 2.95 -10.56
C LYS A 93 21.69 1.50 -10.40
N SER A 94 20.96 0.54 -10.95
CA SER A 94 21.33 -0.90 -10.92
C SER A 94 22.26 -1.31 -12.06
N ASN A 95 22.74 -0.36 -12.86
CA ASN A 95 23.54 -0.62 -14.05
C ASN A 95 22.88 -1.66 -14.99
N SER A 96 21.56 -1.56 -15.15
CA SER A 96 20.73 -2.46 -15.95
C SER A 96 19.91 -1.68 -16.98
N ASN A 97 19.33 -2.38 -17.95
CA ASN A 97 18.47 -1.80 -18.97
C ASN A 97 17.22 -2.65 -19.16
N ARG A 98 16.26 -2.16 -19.94
CA ARG A 98 14.97 -2.83 -20.15
C ARG A 98 15.08 -4.23 -20.78
N SER A 99 16.15 -4.51 -21.54
CA SER A 99 16.36 -5.84 -22.13
C SER A 99 16.81 -6.90 -21.11
N ALA A 100 17.47 -6.47 -20.04
CA ALA A 100 17.89 -7.34 -18.95
C ALA A 100 16.73 -7.71 -18.00
N VAL A 101 15.64 -6.94 -18.02
CA VAL A 101 14.44 -7.22 -17.20
C VAL A 101 13.78 -8.52 -17.66
N ARG A 102 13.30 -9.31 -16.69
CA ARG A 102 12.60 -10.58 -16.89
C ARG A 102 11.16 -10.51 -16.44
N ALA A 103 10.90 -9.90 -15.29
CA ALA A 103 9.56 -9.53 -14.86
C ALA A 103 9.50 -8.15 -14.22
N VAL A 104 8.29 -7.59 -14.27
CA VAL A 104 7.86 -6.44 -13.50
C VAL A 104 6.58 -6.83 -12.78
N CYS A 105 6.53 -6.64 -11.46
CA CYS A 105 5.29 -6.64 -10.71
C CYS A 105 5.04 -5.24 -10.19
N LEU A 106 3.96 -4.63 -10.65
CA LEU A 106 3.50 -3.30 -10.27
C LEU A 106 2.25 -3.44 -9.41
N ALA A 107 2.38 -3.15 -8.12
CA ALA A 107 1.27 -3.09 -7.19
C ALA A 107 0.91 -1.64 -6.93
N VAL A 108 -0.33 -1.23 -7.24
CA VAL A 108 -0.72 0.19 -7.20
C VAL A 108 -2.09 0.35 -6.55
N SER A 109 -2.20 1.35 -5.68
CA SER A 109 -3.47 1.79 -5.10
C SER A 109 -4.44 2.24 -6.20
N GLY A 110 -5.70 1.80 -6.10
CA GLY A 110 -6.75 2.16 -7.05
C GLY A 110 -6.91 1.20 -8.22
N VAL A 111 -6.06 0.16 -8.31
CA VAL A 111 -6.29 -0.98 -9.19
C VAL A 111 -7.32 -1.90 -8.53
N ASN A 112 -8.59 -1.68 -8.86
CA ASN A 112 -9.73 -2.36 -8.24
C ASN A 112 -10.57 -3.17 -9.21
N HIS A 113 -10.46 -2.89 -10.51
CA HIS A 113 -11.24 -3.55 -11.56
C HIS A 113 -10.30 -4.08 -12.66
N PRO A 114 -10.66 -5.18 -13.37
CA PRO A 114 -9.87 -5.68 -14.49
C PRO A 114 -9.53 -4.65 -15.57
N THR A 115 -10.38 -3.63 -15.76
CA THR A 115 -10.10 -2.53 -16.69
C THR A 115 -8.94 -1.65 -16.24
N ASP A 116 -8.79 -1.42 -14.93
CA ASP A 116 -7.67 -0.64 -14.38
C ASP A 116 -6.37 -1.43 -14.48
N GLN A 117 -6.44 -2.75 -14.22
CA GLN A 117 -5.32 -3.66 -14.43
C GLN A 117 -4.87 -3.65 -15.89
N GLN A 118 -5.80 -3.81 -16.84
CA GLN A 118 -5.47 -3.83 -18.26
C GLN A 118 -4.86 -2.50 -18.73
N ARG A 119 -5.40 -1.36 -18.28
CA ARG A 119 -4.87 -0.04 -18.62
C ARG A 119 -3.40 0.11 -18.23
N ILE A 120 -3.06 -0.26 -17.00
CA ILE A 120 -1.67 -0.20 -16.51
C ILE A 120 -0.78 -1.23 -17.21
N MET A 121 -1.31 -2.42 -17.49
CA MET A 121 -0.61 -3.44 -18.28
C MET A 121 -0.22 -2.92 -19.66
N ASP A 122 -1.10 -2.18 -20.33
CA ASP A 122 -0.84 -1.57 -21.63
C ASP A 122 0.29 -0.53 -21.53
N TRP A 123 0.27 0.33 -20.51
CA TRP A 123 1.37 1.29 -20.27
C TRP A 123 2.71 0.59 -20.03
N LEU A 124 2.74 -0.44 -19.20
CA LEU A 124 3.96 -1.22 -18.98
C LEU A 124 4.43 -1.93 -20.26
N ARG A 125 3.48 -2.35 -21.09
CA ARG A 125 3.80 -3.04 -22.34
C ARG A 125 4.46 -2.12 -23.36
N ASP A 126 4.08 -0.84 -23.40
CA ASP A 126 4.75 0.19 -24.21
C ASP A 126 6.21 0.43 -23.78
N ILE A 127 6.51 0.26 -22.49
CA ILE A 127 7.81 0.55 -21.91
C ILE A 127 8.79 -0.60 -22.13
N PHE A 128 8.35 -1.84 -21.85
CA PHE A 128 9.23 -3.00 -21.81
C PHE A 128 9.16 -3.85 -23.08
N PRO A 129 10.26 -4.57 -23.43
CA PRO A 129 10.25 -5.55 -24.52
C PRO A 129 9.29 -6.72 -24.30
N LYS A 130 8.83 -7.35 -25.39
CA LYS A 130 7.81 -8.43 -25.38
C LYS A 130 8.14 -9.63 -24.50
N HIS A 131 9.43 -9.95 -24.28
CA HIS A 131 9.84 -11.07 -23.43
C HIS A 131 9.63 -10.81 -21.93
N VAL A 132 9.50 -9.54 -21.53
CA VAL A 132 9.32 -9.16 -20.12
C VAL A 132 7.90 -9.53 -19.69
N LYS A 133 7.81 -10.32 -18.61
CA LYS A 133 6.53 -10.67 -17.96
C LYS A 133 6.06 -9.51 -17.10
N LEU A 134 4.79 -9.17 -17.20
CA LEU A 134 4.20 -8.01 -16.54
C LEU A 134 3.05 -8.49 -15.65
N PHE A 135 3.07 -8.06 -14.40
CA PHE A 135 2.03 -8.35 -13.43
C PHE A 135 1.57 -7.03 -12.83
N VAL A 136 0.25 -6.79 -12.85
CA VAL A 136 -0.35 -5.63 -12.21
C VAL A 136 -1.26 -6.13 -11.10
N GLN A 137 -1.03 -5.61 -9.90
CA GLN A 137 -1.69 -6.04 -8.67
C GLN A 137 -2.24 -4.85 -7.91
N ASN A 138 -3.13 -5.13 -6.97
CA ASN A 138 -3.50 -4.17 -5.94
C ASN A 138 -2.32 -4.01 -4.95
N ASP A 139 -2.13 -2.80 -4.41
CA ASP A 139 -1.08 -2.48 -3.42
C ASP A 139 -1.11 -3.42 -2.20
N ALA A 140 -2.31 -3.84 -1.77
CA ALA A 140 -2.47 -4.82 -0.70
C ALA A 140 -1.79 -6.18 -0.98
N VAL A 141 -1.66 -6.59 -2.25
CA VAL A 141 -0.99 -7.85 -2.60
C VAL A 141 0.52 -7.76 -2.35
N ALA A 142 1.13 -6.62 -2.69
CA ALA A 142 2.55 -6.38 -2.40
C ALA A 142 2.81 -6.20 -0.90
N ALA A 143 1.89 -5.55 -0.18
CA ALA A 143 1.95 -5.42 1.27
C ALA A 143 1.84 -6.78 1.97
N LEU A 144 0.96 -7.67 1.52
CA LEU A 144 0.92 -9.05 2.02
C LEU A 144 2.24 -9.76 1.77
N ALA A 145 2.73 -9.70 0.52
CA ALA A 145 3.95 -10.38 0.10
C ALA A 145 5.22 -9.89 0.83
N SER A 146 5.27 -8.63 1.28
CA SER A 146 6.40 -8.12 2.07
C SER A 146 6.44 -8.68 3.50
N GLY A 147 5.28 -9.04 4.06
CA GLY A 147 5.20 -9.74 5.36
C GLY A 147 5.44 -11.24 5.26
N THR A 148 5.12 -11.85 4.11
CA THR A 148 5.17 -13.31 3.91
C THR A 148 6.32 -13.79 3.01
N MET A 149 7.25 -12.90 2.67
CA MET A 149 8.40 -13.17 1.80
C MET A 149 8.01 -13.76 0.44
N GLY A 150 7.03 -13.12 -0.22
CA GLY A 150 6.57 -13.48 -1.57
C GLY A 150 5.49 -14.57 -1.61
N LYS A 151 5.08 -15.13 -0.48
CA LYS A 151 3.99 -16.14 -0.41
C LYS A 151 2.62 -15.46 -0.31
N LEU A 152 1.72 -15.72 -1.25
CA LEU A 152 0.33 -15.27 -1.13
C LEU A 152 -0.48 -16.25 -0.28
N HIS A 153 -0.44 -16.03 1.02
CA HIS A 153 -1.22 -16.79 2.02
C HIS A 153 -1.46 -15.91 3.25
N GLY A 154 -2.66 -16.01 3.83
CA GLY A 154 -3.06 -15.28 5.03
C GLY A 154 -3.81 -14.01 4.70
N CYS A 155 -3.71 -13.00 5.57
CA CYS A 155 -4.43 -11.75 5.45
C CYS A 155 -3.47 -10.57 5.62
N VAL A 156 -3.72 -9.48 4.90
CA VAL A 156 -3.11 -8.17 5.16
C VAL A 156 -4.19 -7.21 5.66
N LEU A 157 -3.82 -6.36 6.61
CA LEU A 157 -4.57 -5.17 7.01
C LEU A 157 -3.68 -3.96 6.74
N ILE A 158 -4.15 -3.09 5.84
CA ILE A 158 -3.56 -1.77 5.63
C ILE A 158 -4.44 -0.76 6.34
N ALA A 159 -3.87 0.09 7.20
CA ALA A 159 -4.52 1.29 7.69
C ALA A 159 -3.55 2.48 7.68
N GLY A 160 -3.73 3.35 6.68
CA GLY A 160 -3.02 4.61 6.50
C GLY A 160 -4.05 5.72 6.28
N THR A 161 -3.91 6.52 5.22
CA THR A 161 -4.95 7.48 4.81
C THR A 161 -6.30 6.79 4.57
N GLY A 162 -6.28 5.66 3.85
CA GLY A 162 -7.40 4.73 3.69
C GLY A 162 -7.18 3.44 4.47
N THR A 163 -8.07 2.46 4.31
CA THR A 163 -7.88 1.12 4.88
C THR A 163 -8.38 0.04 3.94
N ILE A 164 -7.77 -1.15 4.00
CA ILE A 164 -8.20 -2.34 3.26
C ILE A 164 -7.76 -3.58 4.04
N SER A 165 -8.61 -4.60 4.07
CA SER A 165 -8.24 -5.95 4.43
C SER A 165 -8.35 -6.85 3.20
N TYR A 166 -7.30 -7.60 2.91
CA TYR A 166 -7.25 -8.50 1.75
C TYR A 166 -6.53 -9.79 2.13
N GLY A 167 -7.03 -10.93 1.71
CA GLY A 167 -6.44 -12.22 2.05
C GLY A 167 -6.47 -13.21 0.91
N PHE A 168 -5.60 -14.20 1.04
CA PHE A 168 -5.38 -15.28 0.09
C PHE A 168 -5.25 -16.61 0.82
N THR A 169 -5.83 -17.66 0.26
CA THR A 169 -5.58 -19.05 0.64
C THR A 169 -4.48 -19.65 -0.25
N GLU A 170 -3.87 -20.76 0.18
CA GLU A 170 -2.76 -21.36 -0.59
C GLU A 170 -3.17 -21.85 -1.99
N ASP A 171 -4.44 -22.23 -2.16
CA ASP A 171 -5.06 -22.60 -3.43
C ASP A 171 -5.41 -21.39 -4.32
N GLY A 172 -5.14 -20.17 -3.86
CA GLY A 172 -5.29 -18.93 -4.63
C GLY A 172 -6.67 -18.28 -4.57
N ARG A 173 -7.60 -18.75 -3.71
CA ARG A 173 -8.84 -17.99 -3.45
C ARG A 173 -8.50 -16.70 -2.71
N GLU A 174 -9.28 -15.66 -2.98
CA GLU A 174 -9.06 -14.32 -2.43
C GLU A 174 -10.33 -13.71 -1.87
N ALA A 175 -10.20 -12.85 -0.86
CA ALA A 175 -11.32 -12.10 -0.32
C ALA A 175 -10.87 -10.74 0.22
N ARG A 176 -11.63 -9.70 -0.14
CA ARG A 176 -11.42 -8.31 0.30
C ARG A 176 -12.55 -7.85 1.22
N ALA A 177 -12.22 -7.04 2.21
CA ALA A 177 -13.14 -6.22 3.01
C ALA A 177 -12.56 -4.80 3.20
N ALA A 178 -13.43 -3.81 3.41
CA ALA A 178 -13.08 -2.38 3.37
C ALA A 178 -12.41 -1.98 2.03
N GLY A 179 -11.73 -0.83 1.98
CA GLY A 179 -11.07 -0.32 0.78
C GLY A 179 -12.05 0.26 -0.22
N ALA A 180 -13.24 0.66 0.23
CA ALA A 180 -14.28 1.25 -0.61
C ALA A 180 -14.19 2.78 -0.65
N GLY A 181 -13.31 3.38 0.15
CA GLY A 181 -13.17 4.81 0.33
C GLY A 181 -13.95 5.34 1.53
N PRO A 182 -13.67 6.58 1.95
CA PRO A 182 -14.18 7.14 3.20
C PRO A 182 -15.69 7.39 3.20
N VAL A 183 -16.30 7.57 2.03
CA VAL A 183 -17.76 7.72 1.89
C VAL A 183 -18.48 6.39 2.16
N LEU A 184 -17.83 5.26 1.87
CA LEU A 184 -18.44 3.93 1.88
C LEU A 184 -18.07 3.07 3.10
N GLY A 185 -17.39 3.65 4.10
CA GLY A 185 -17.24 3.01 5.41
C GLY A 185 -15.82 2.66 5.83
N ASP A 186 -14.79 3.25 5.22
CA ASP A 186 -13.39 3.12 5.66
C ASP A 186 -13.12 3.89 6.99
N TRP A 187 -13.99 3.73 8.00
CA TRP A 187 -13.99 4.50 9.24
C TRP A 187 -12.78 4.25 10.16
N GLY A 188 -12.17 3.06 10.04
CA GLY A 188 -10.92 2.73 10.73
C GLY A 188 -9.67 3.31 10.09
N SER A 189 -9.78 3.93 8.91
CA SER A 189 -8.66 4.62 8.26
C SER A 189 -8.30 5.92 8.98
N GLY A 190 -7.14 6.48 8.65
CA GLY A 190 -6.72 7.78 9.18
C GLY A 190 -7.69 8.90 8.78
N TYR A 191 -8.22 8.88 7.55
CA TYR A 191 -9.29 9.79 7.16
C TYR A 191 -10.52 9.58 8.02
N GLY A 192 -10.95 8.32 8.20
CA GLY A 192 -12.15 7.96 8.97
C GLY A 192 -12.08 8.40 10.43
N ILE A 193 -10.94 8.19 11.08
CA ILE A 193 -10.67 8.64 12.46
C ILE A 193 -10.75 10.17 12.54
N ALA A 194 -10.06 10.87 11.65
CA ALA A 194 -10.02 12.33 11.66
C ALA A 194 -11.36 12.98 11.29
N ALA A 195 -12.10 12.42 10.33
CA ALA A 195 -13.43 12.89 9.94
C ALA A 195 -14.43 12.75 11.09
N GLN A 196 -14.36 11.66 11.87
CA GLN A 196 -15.15 11.51 13.09
C GLN A 196 -14.76 12.56 14.14
N ALA A 197 -13.48 12.88 14.29
CA ALA A 197 -13.02 13.93 15.20
C ALA A 197 -13.51 15.33 14.79
N LEU A 198 -13.40 15.69 13.51
CA LEU A 198 -13.94 16.94 12.97
C LEU A 198 -15.46 17.03 13.19
N THR A 199 -16.18 15.93 12.93
CA THR A 199 -17.61 15.82 13.18
C THR A 199 -17.93 16.02 14.66
N ALA A 200 -17.12 15.45 15.56
CA ALA A 200 -17.29 15.63 17.00
C ALA A 200 -17.10 17.08 17.44
N VAL A 201 -16.14 17.82 16.87
CA VAL A 201 -15.96 19.25 17.13
C VAL A 201 -17.18 20.06 16.71
N VAL A 202 -17.70 19.83 15.49
CA VAL A 202 -18.90 20.52 15.00
C VAL A 202 -20.10 20.22 15.90
N ARG A 203 -20.29 18.95 16.31
CA ARG A 203 -21.38 18.56 17.22
C ARG A 203 -21.24 19.16 18.62
N ALA A 204 -20.02 19.29 19.13
CA ALA A 204 -19.76 19.94 20.40
C ALA A 204 -20.08 21.44 20.34
N HIS A 205 -19.81 22.07 19.19
CA HIS A 205 -20.07 23.48 18.94
C HIS A 205 -21.57 23.81 18.84
N ASP A 206 -22.32 23.00 18.09
CA ASP A 206 -23.76 23.21 17.86
C ASP A 206 -24.68 22.59 18.93
N GLY A 207 -24.09 21.99 19.97
CA GLY A 207 -24.81 21.42 21.12
C GLY A 207 -25.39 20.01 20.90
N ARG A 208 -25.14 19.36 19.76
CA ARG A 208 -25.58 17.97 19.50
C ARG A 208 -24.65 16.91 20.11
N GLY A 209 -23.50 17.31 20.64
CA GLY A 209 -22.47 16.43 21.20
C GLY A 209 -21.88 16.97 22.49
N PRO A 210 -21.19 16.12 23.27
CA PRO A 210 -20.48 16.55 24.47
C PRO A 210 -19.29 17.46 24.12
N GLN A 211 -18.89 18.30 25.06
CA GLN A 211 -17.64 19.06 24.95
C GLN A 211 -16.43 18.11 24.90
N THR A 212 -15.41 18.46 24.13
CA THR A 212 -14.22 17.63 23.90
C THR A 212 -12.96 18.48 23.77
N LYS A 213 -11.83 17.94 24.23
CA LYS A 213 -10.48 18.51 24.03
C LYS A 213 -10.08 18.58 22.55
N LEU A 214 -10.75 17.79 21.69
CA LEU A 214 -10.56 17.86 20.24
C LEU A 214 -10.86 19.26 19.71
N THR A 215 -11.82 19.99 20.29
CA THR A 215 -12.20 21.33 19.81
C THR A 215 -11.02 22.30 19.86
N SER A 216 -10.45 22.54 21.04
CA SER A 216 -9.32 23.47 21.16
C SER A 216 -8.10 22.95 20.41
N SER A 217 -7.81 21.65 20.52
CA SER A 217 -6.60 21.06 19.92
C SER A 217 -6.63 21.16 18.38
N ILE A 218 -7.78 20.89 17.75
CA ILE A 218 -7.92 21.00 16.28
C ILE A 218 -7.88 22.46 15.83
N LEU A 219 -8.53 23.38 16.54
CA LEU A 219 -8.49 24.80 16.18
C LEU A 219 -7.05 25.34 16.26
N ASP A 220 -6.31 24.99 17.32
CA ASP A 220 -4.93 25.43 17.53
C ASP A 220 -4.01 24.94 16.41
N ILE A 221 -4.05 23.64 16.06
CA ILE A 221 -3.16 23.09 15.01
C ILE A 221 -3.50 23.62 13.61
N LEU A 222 -4.77 23.96 13.38
CA LEU A 222 -5.24 24.48 12.10
C LEU A 222 -5.18 26.03 12.02
N ASN A 223 -4.81 26.71 13.10
CA ASN A 223 -4.83 28.16 13.25
C ASN A 223 -6.20 28.78 12.92
N LEU A 224 -7.27 28.17 13.44
CA LEU A 224 -8.65 28.63 13.26
C LEU A 224 -9.15 29.31 14.53
N SER A 225 -9.94 30.38 14.38
CA SER A 225 -10.43 31.12 15.56
C SER A 225 -11.72 30.55 16.13
N SER A 226 -12.46 29.77 15.33
CA SER A 226 -13.75 29.20 15.73
C SER A 226 -14.08 27.90 14.97
N PRO A 227 -14.95 27.02 15.52
CA PRO A 227 -15.42 25.82 14.82
C PRO A 227 -16.14 26.10 13.50
N ASP A 228 -16.76 27.28 13.32
CA ASP A 228 -17.41 27.67 12.07
C ASP A 228 -16.44 27.70 10.87
N GLU A 229 -15.17 28.03 11.12
CA GLU A 229 -14.13 28.09 10.09
C GLU A 229 -13.73 26.69 9.57
N LEU A 230 -14.09 25.61 10.29
CA LEU A 230 -13.81 24.23 9.85
C LEU A 230 -14.50 23.90 8.53
N ILE A 231 -15.65 24.51 8.24
CA ILE A 231 -16.35 24.31 6.96
C ILE A 231 -15.46 24.80 5.81
N GLY A 232 -15.00 26.06 5.90
CA GLY A 232 -14.11 26.65 4.89
C GLY A 232 -12.81 25.86 4.77
N TRP A 233 -12.20 25.50 5.90
CA TRP A 233 -10.98 24.69 5.91
C TRP A 233 -11.17 23.31 5.24
N THR A 234 -12.28 22.63 5.51
CA THR A 234 -12.54 21.27 5.00
C THR A 234 -12.77 21.27 3.49
N TYR A 235 -13.58 22.21 2.97
CA TYR A 235 -13.94 22.24 1.55
C TYR A 235 -12.92 22.98 0.67
N ALA A 236 -11.94 23.68 1.25
CA ALA A 236 -10.87 24.33 0.50
C ALA A 236 -9.89 23.35 -0.17
N ASP A 237 -9.75 22.14 0.36
CA ASP A 237 -8.84 21.13 -0.17
C ASP A 237 -9.42 19.72 0.05
N PRO A 238 -9.73 18.95 -1.03
CA PRO A 238 -10.31 17.61 -0.93
C PRO A 238 -9.30 16.52 -0.54
N SER A 239 -8.04 16.86 -0.26
CA SER A 239 -6.98 15.90 0.08
C SER A 239 -7.30 15.06 1.32
N TRP A 240 -7.43 13.75 1.13
CA TRP A 240 -7.65 12.82 2.24
C TRP A 240 -6.46 12.77 3.20
N ALA A 241 -5.23 12.91 2.67
CA ALA A 241 -4.02 12.89 3.47
C ALA A 241 -3.97 14.06 4.46
N ARG A 242 -4.46 15.23 4.06
CA ARG A 242 -4.56 16.42 4.92
C ARG A 242 -5.52 16.19 6.10
N ILE A 243 -6.65 15.52 5.86
CA ILE A 243 -7.58 15.14 6.93
C ILE A 243 -6.96 14.08 7.83
N ALA A 244 -6.40 13.01 7.25
CA ALA A 244 -5.77 11.91 7.98
C ALA A 244 -4.57 12.36 8.86
N ALA A 245 -3.91 13.47 8.52
CA ALA A 245 -2.84 14.05 9.32
C ALA A 245 -3.27 14.50 10.73
N LEU A 246 -4.57 14.58 11.01
CA LEU A 246 -5.10 14.91 12.34
C LEU A 246 -5.11 13.71 13.33
N VAL A 247 -4.85 12.48 12.87
CA VAL A 247 -4.89 11.27 13.72
C VAL A 247 -3.98 11.38 14.96
N PRO A 248 -2.71 11.83 14.88
CA PRO A 248 -1.86 11.94 16.07
C PRO A 248 -2.45 12.84 17.16
N LEU A 249 -3.22 13.86 16.76
CA LEU A 249 -3.91 14.76 17.68
C LEU A 249 -5.10 14.06 18.35
N VAL A 250 -5.87 13.26 17.61
CA VAL A 250 -6.95 12.42 18.17
C VAL A 250 -6.39 11.46 19.22
N VAL A 251 -5.29 10.78 18.89
CA VAL A 251 -4.56 9.92 19.82
C VAL A 251 -4.13 10.70 21.07
N SER A 252 -3.51 11.87 20.90
CA SER A 252 -3.06 12.71 22.02
C SER A 252 -4.22 13.15 22.93
N CYS A 253 -5.38 13.53 22.37
CA CYS A 253 -6.56 13.86 23.15
C CYS A 253 -7.08 12.65 23.94
N ALA A 254 -7.11 11.47 23.33
CA ALA A 254 -7.54 10.24 23.97
C ALA A 254 -6.58 9.85 25.13
N GLU A 255 -5.27 9.97 24.92
CA GLU A 255 -4.24 9.73 25.94
C GLU A 255 -4.34 10.73 27.11
N ALA A 256 -4.81 11.96 26.83
CA ALA A 256 -5.13 12.98 27.82
C ALA A 256 -6.49 12.79 28.50
N GLY A 257 -7.17 11.65 28.28
CA GLY A 257 -8.42 11.28 28.95
C GLY A 257 -9.69 11.85 28.31
N ASP A 258 -9.63 12.35 27.08
CA ASP A 258 -10.83 12.82 26.37
C ASP A 258 -11.73 11.65 25.96
N GLN A 259 -12.93 11.54 26.54
CA GLN A 259 -13.83 10.41 26.30
C GLN A 259 -14.29 10.29 24.84
N VAL A 260 -14.47 11.42 24.15
CA VAL A 260 -14.92 11.44 22.75
C VAL A 260 -13.82 10.88 21.84
N ALA A 261 -12.58 11.34 22.00
CA ALA A 261 -11.43 10.82 21.28
C ALA A 261 -11.21 9.32 21.57
N ASN A 262 -11.30 8.88 22.83
CA ASN A 262 -11.22 7.47 23.19
C ASN A 262 -12.29 6.63 22.46
N GLN A 263 -13.54 7.11 22.41
CA GLN A 263 -14.63 6.40 21.73
C GLN A 263 -14.39 6.29 20.22
N ILE A 264 -13.89 7.35 19.58
CA ILE A 264 -13.55 7.34 18.15
C ILE A 264 -12.50 6.26 17.86
N LEU A 265 -11.44 6.18 18.67
CA LEU A 265 -10.39 5.18 18.49
C LEU A 265 -10.90 3.76 18.73
N HIS A 266 -11.72 3.53 19.76
CA HIS A 266 -12.34 2.21 20.00
C HIS A 266 -13.24 1.76 18.84
N ASN A 267 -14.06 2.66 18.29
CA ASN A 267 -14.90 2.35 17.13
C ASN A 267 -14.04 1.98 15.92
N SER A 268 -12.97 2.76 15.70
CA SER A 268 -12.04 2.54 14.59
C SER A 268 -11.32 1.19 14.70
N VAL A 269 -10.87 0.81 15.91
CA VAL A 269 -10.32 -0.53 16.20
C VAL A 269 -11.31 -1.63 15.84
N LYS A 270 -12.58 -1.46 16.25
CA LYS A 270 -13.63 -2.44 15.97
C LYS A 270 -13.85 -2.61 14.46
N ASP A 271 -13.95 -1.51 13.72
CA ASP A 271 -14.14 -1.55 12.27
C ASP A 271 -12.95 -2.21 11.54
N LEU A 272 -11.72 -1.89 11.94
CA LEU A 272 -10.51 -2.54 11.41
C LEU A 272 -10.52 -4.05 11.71
N ALA A 273 -10.83 -4.44 12.94
CA ALA A 273 -10.90 -5.85 13.32
C ALA A 273 -11.98 -6.59 12.52
N GLU A 274 -13.21 -6.06 12.44
CA GLU A 274 -14.30 -6.67 11.67
C GLU A 274 -13.95 -6.85 10.19
N SER A 275 -13.19 -5.93 9.59
CA SER A 275 -12.71 -6.09 8.21
C SER A 275 -11.83 -7.33 8.04
N VAL A 276 -10.89 -7.56 8.95
CA VAL A 276 -10.04 -8.76 8.96
C VAL A 276 -10.88 -10.00 9.21
N LYS A 277 -11.78 -9.94 10.21
CA LYS A 277 -12.66 -11.07 10.55
C LYS A 277 -13.54 -11.50 9.37
N ALA A 278 -13.99 -10.55 8.55
CA ALA A 278 -14.77 -10.83 7.35
C ALA A 278 -13.94 -11.56 6.28
N VAL A 279 -12.69 -11.17 6.06
CA VAL A 279 -11.77 -11.85 5.13
C VAL A 279 -11.46 -13.27 5.62
N VAL A 280 -11.06 -13.41 6.88
CA VAL A 280 -10.73 -14.72 7.50
C VAL A 280 -11.91 -15.69 7.38
N ARG A 281 -13.13 -15.26 7.71
CA ARG A 281 -14.35 -16.08 7.62
C ARG A 281 -14.67 -16.51 6.20
N ARG A 282 -14.57 -15.61 5.22
CA ARG A 282 -14.88 -15.91 3.81
C ARG A 282 -13.90 -16.89 3.18
N LEU A 283 -12.65 -16.87 3.63
CA LEU A 283 -11.60 -17.72 3.11
C LEU A 283 -11.45 -19.03 3.89
N GLY A 284 -11.88 -19.05 5.15
CA GLY A 284 -11.64 -20.17 6.07
C GLY A 284 -10.16 -20.27 6.43
N LEU A 285 -9.48 -19.14 6.66
CA LEU A 285 -8.02 -19.12 6.89
C LEU A 285 -7.56 -19.82 8.18
N CYS A 286 -8.47 -20.01 9.13
CA CYS A 286 -8.17 -20.48 10.48
C CYS A 286 -8.82 -21.84 10.82
N GLY A 287 -9.24 -22.60 9.81
CA GLY A 287 -9.97 -23.86 10.02
C GLY A 287 -11.37 -23.65 10.62
N GLU A 288 -12.07 -24.74 10.90
CA GLU A 288 -13.43 -24.71 11.48
C GLU A 288 -13.44 -24.30 12.96
N ASP A 289 -12.36 -24.55 13.69
CA ASP A 289 -12.22 -24.27 15.12
C ASP A 289 -11.55 -22.91 15.42
N GLY A 290 -11.07 -22.20 14.40
CA GLY A 290 -10.42 -20.90 14.54
C GLY A 290 -8.95 -20.95 14.97
N MET A 291 -8.36 -22.15 15.06
CA MET A 291 -7.04 -22.37 15.66
C MET A 291 -5.92 -22.49 14.63
N ASP A 292 -6.22 -22.77 13.36
CA ASP A 292 -5.16 -22.93 12.36
C ASP A 292 -4.38 -21.61 12.21
N PRO A 293 -3.03 -21.68 12.19
CA PRO A 293 -2.21 -20.50 12.14
C PRO A 293 -2.28 -19.83 10.77
N PHE A 294 -2.48 -18.51 10.77
CA PHE A 294 -2.40 -17.71 9.54
C PHE A 294 -1.69 -16.36 9.80
N PRO A 295 -0.85 -15.88 8.87
CA PRO A 295 -0.22 -14.59 9.04
C PRO A 295 -1.24 -13.45 8.83
N LEU A 296 -1.22 -12.47 9.73
CA LEU A 296 -1.88 -11.18 9.57
C LEU A 296 -0.81 -10.10 9.39
N VAL A 297 -0.54 -9.74 8.14
CA VAL A 297 0.42 -8.68 7.81
C VAL A 297 -0.21 -7.32 8.09
N MET A 298 0.45 -6.48 8.87
CA MET A 298 -0.08 -5.17 9.28
C MET A 298 0.79 -4.03 8.75
N VAL A 299 0.18 -3.15 7.94
CA VAL A 299 0.88 -2.05 7.25
C VAL A 299 0.13 -0.73 7.42
N GLY A 300 0.88 0.37 7.50
CA GLY A 300 0.34 1.73 7.52
C GLY A 300 0.41 2.41 8.88
N GLY A 301 0.57 3.74 8.86
CA GLY A 301 0.88 4.55 10.03
C GLY A 301 -0.20 4.57 11.12
N VAL A 302 -1.45 4.25 10.80
CA VAL A 302 -2.51 4.15 11.83
C VAL A 302 -2.27 2.94 12.74
N LEU A 303 -1.64 1.88 12.20
CA LEU A 303 -1.33 0.68 12.97
C LEU A 303 0.01 0.79 13.69
N GLU A 304 0.78 1.87 13.54
CA GLU A 304 2.04 2.03 14.27
C GLU A 304 1.79 2.29 15.75
N ALA A 305 2.66 1.75 16.61
CA ALA A 305 2.49 1.83 18.05
C ALA A 305 2.69 3.28 18.54
N ASN A 306 1.72 3.81 19.29
CA ASN A 306 1.89 5.03 20.09
C ASN A 306 2.06 4.68 21.58
N LYS A 307 2.41 5.67 22.40
CA LYS A 307 2.85 5.43 23.79
C LYS A 307 1.77 4.80 24.67
N ARG A 308 0.55 5.33 24.67
CA ARG A 308 -0.55 4.84 25.51
C ARG A 308 -1.73 4.32 24.68
N TRP A 309 -1.96 4.88 23.49
CA TRP A 309 -3.00 4.41 22.56
C TRP A 309 -2.39 3.68 21.35
N ASP A 310 -2.35 2.34 21.43
CA ASP A 310 -1.83 1.50 20.34
C ASP A 310 -2.99 0.82 19.59
N ILE A 311 -3.41 1.46 18.49
CA ILE A 311 -4.50 0.95 17.64
C ILE A 311 -4.16 -0.44 17.10
N GLY A 312 -2.90 -0.67 16.68
CA GLY A 312 -2.47 -1.95 16.12
C GLY A 312 -2.62 -3.10 17.12
N ASN A 313 -2.16 -2.91 18.36
CA ASN A 313 -2.29 -3.91 19.41
C ASN A 313 -3.76 -4.15 19.82
N GLU A 314 -4.59 -3.11 19.90
CA GLU A 314 -6.01 -3.27 20.22
C GLU A 314 -6.78 -3.99 19.09
N VAL A 315 -6.41 -3.77 17.82
CA VAL A 315 -6.95 -4.54 16.68
C VAL A 315 -6.56 -6.01 16.78
N ILE A 316 -5.28 -6.31 17.03
CA ILE A 316 -4.82 -7.70 17.23
C ILE A 316 -5.61 -8.37 18.34
N LYS A 317 -5.77 -7.71 19.49
CA LYS A 317 -6.53 -8.24 20.63
C LYS A 317 -7.97 -8.59 20.25
N HIS A 318 -8.68 -7.70 19.57
CA HIS A 318 -10.05 -7.95 19.09
C HIS A 318 -10.13 -9.11 18.09
N ILE A 319 -9.08 -9.31 17.28
CA ILE A 319 -9.01 -10.43 16.32
C ILE A 319 -8.76 -11.74 17.07
N CYS A 320 -7.79 -11.76 18.00
CA CYS A 320 -7.43 -12.95 18.80
C CYS A 320 -8.61 -13.51 19.60
N GLU A 321 -9.57 -12.67 20.02
CA GLU A 321 -10.80 -13.12 20.70
C GLU A 321 -11.65 -14.05 19.84
N SER A 322 -11.61 -13.90 18.52
CA SER A 322 -12.36 -14.74 17.56
C SER A 322 -11.48 -15.75 16.82
N TYR A 323 -10.20 -15.44 16.64
CA TYR A 323 -9.25 -16.23 15.86
C TYR A 323 -7.90 -16.32 16.60
N PRO A 324 -7.77 -17.22 17.58
CA PRO A 324 -6.53 -17.37 18.36
C PRO A 324 -5.32 -17.79 17.52
N GLY A 325 -5.55 -18.43 16.35
CA GLY A 325 -4.49 -18.79 15.40
C GLY A 325 -3.86 -17.61 14.63
N VAL A 326 -4.34 -16.38 14.82
CA VAL A 326 -3.76 -15.22 14.14
C VAL A 326 -2.28 -15.02 14.53
N HIS A 327 -1.42 -14.85 13.53
CA HIS A 327 -0.01 -14.53 13.72
C HIS A 327 0.28 -13.14 13.16
N PRO A 328 0.29 -12.07 13.98
CA PRO A 328 0.55 -10.72 13.51
C PRO A 328 1.99 -10.58 12.98
N VAL A 329 2.13 -10.01 11.79
CA VAL A 329 3.40 -9.79 11.12
C VAL A 329 3.57 -8.31 10.77
N ARG A 330 4.66 -7.71 11.24
CA ARG A 330 5.15 -6.43 10.71
C ARG A 330 6.17 -6.74 9.62
N PRO A 331 5.98 -6.28 8.38
CA PRO A 331 6.96 -6.50 7.32
C PRO A 331 8.34 -5.97 7.72
N LYS A 332 9.38 -6.77 7.47
CA LYS A 332 10.78 -6.34 7.63
C LYS A 332 11.33 -5.63 6.39
N VAL A 333 10.57 -5.66 5.30
CA VAL A 333 10.91 -5.07 4.01
C VAL A 333 9.73 -4.26 3.49
N GLU A 334 10.02 -3.29 2.61
CA GLU A 334 8.99 -2.45 2.00
C GLU A 334 8.08 -3.27 1.05
N PRO A 335 6.82 -2.84 0.80
CA PRO A 335 5.94 -3.51 -0.15
C PRO A 335 6.53 -3.64 -1.56
N ALA A 336 7.35 -2.69 -2.03
CA ALA A 336 8.04 -2.80 -3.31
C ALA A 336 8.98 -4.02 -3.40
N VAL A 337 9.58 -4.43 -2.27
CA VAL A 337 10.34 -5.70 -2.18
C VAL A 337 9.39 -6.89 -2.27
N GLY A 338 8.23 -6.82 -1.60
CA GLY A 338 7.15 -7.81 -1.73
C GLY A 338 6.71 -7.98 -3.19
N ALA A 339 6.53 -6.87 -3.92
CA ALA A 339 6.23 -6.89 -5.35
C ALA A 339 7.35 -7.56 -6.17
N ALA A 340 8.63 -7.29 -5.88
CA ALA A 340 9.73 -7.95 -6.57
C ALA A 340 9.73 -9.47 -6.32
N LEU A 341 9.45 -9.91 -5.08
CA LEU A 341 9.30 -11.34 -4.76
C LEU A 341 8.09 -11.98 -5.46
N LEU A 342 7.00 -11.23 -5.68
CA LEU A 342 5.88 -11.69 -6.49
C LEU A 342 6.26 -11.85 -7.96
N ALA A 343 6.98 -10.88 -8.54
CA ALA A 343 7.50 -10.97 -9.90
C ALA A 343 8.32 -12.26 -10.10
N TRP A 344 9.19 -12.58 -9.13
CA TRP A 344 9.97 -13.81 -9.11
C TRP A 344 9.09 -15.06 -9.00
N THR A 345 8.16 -15.08 -8.05
CA THR A 345 7.29 -16.23 -7.78
C THR A 345 6.34 -16.53 -8.94
N PHE A 346 5.82 -15.50 -9.61
CA PHE A 346 4.89 -15.65 -10.72
C PHE A 346 5.56 -16.14 -12.00
N ILE A 347 6.78 -15.67 -12.32
CA ILE A 347 7.56 -16.27 -13.43
C ILE A 347 7.77 -17.76 -13.19
N LYS A 348 8.09 -18.18 -11.96
CA LYS A 348 8.32 -19.61 -11.63
C LYS A 348 7.11 -20.50 -11.92
N LYS A 349 5.90 -19.97 -11.75
CA LYS A 349 4.64 -20.72 -11.89
C LYS A 349 4.16 -20.83 -13.33
N GLU A 350 4.71 -20.06 -14.27
CA GLU A 350 4.40 -20.25 -15.68
C GLU A 350 5.13 -21.51 -16.20
N PRO A 351 4.43 -22.48 -16.81
CA PRO A 351 5.11 -23.53 -17.54
C PRO A 351 5.88 -22.88 -18.70
N GLU A 352 7.15 -23.24 -18.89
CA GLU A 352 7.94 -22.86 -20.06
C GLU A 352 7.08 -23.11 -21.30
N ALA A 353 6.68 -22.03 -21.98
CA ALA A 353 5.96 -22.14 -23.23
C ALA A 353 6.83 -23.00 -24.16
N LYS A 354 6.34 -24.20 -24.50
CA LYS A 354 7.00 -25.09 -25.46
C LYS A 354 7.37 -24.26 -26.67
N THR A 355 8.66 -24.05 -26.87
CA THR A 355 9.23 -23.47 -28.08
C THR A 355 8.69 -24.29 -29.24
N ALA A 356 7.79 -23.71 -30.02
CA ALA A 356 7.35 -24.30 -31.27
C ALA A 356 8.59 -24.35 -32.18
N THR A 357 9.08 -25.57 -32.40
CA THR A 357 10.11 -25.92 -33.39
C THR A 357 9.70 -25.56 -34.79
#